data_AF-A0A5N1LG33-F1
#
_entry.id   AF-A0A5N1LG33-F1
#
_cell.length_a   1.000
_cell.length_b   1.000
_cell.length_c   1.000
_cell.angle_alpha   90.00
_cell.angle_beta   90.00
_cell.angle_gamma   90.00
#
_symmetry.space_group_name_H-M   'P 1'
#
loop_
_entity.id
_entity.type
_entity.pdbx_description
1 polymer ?
#
loop_
_entity_poly.entity_id
_entity_poly.type
_entity_poly.pdbx_seq_one_letter_code
_entity_poly.pdbx_strand_id
1 'polypeptide(L)'
;MTSSISFRSAVVIGAGYALLLSTSGTMVSGALQYAGADVSEEEADTGRAVGKVENVLILTLTLLGAYTALGLVFTAKSIVRWQDISSGNTTYYLTGSIANVTYSLVFGVCLDYLLGAV
;
A
#
# COMPACT_ATOMS: atom_id res chain seq x y z
N MET A 1 27.53 2.02 -12.92
CA MET A 1 26.37 1.17 -13.21
C MET A 1 25.12 2.04 -13.22
N THR A 2 24.94 2.83 -14.28
CA THR A 2 23.68 3.51 -14.56
C THR A 2 22.98 2.68 -15.61
N SER A 3 22.15 1.72 -15.18
CA SER A 3 21.25 1.03 -16.09
C SER A 3 20.38 2.10 -16.73
N SER A 4 20.54 2.35 -18.03
CA SER A 4 19.63 3.25 -18.73
C SER A 4 18.24 2.63 -18.58
N ILE A 5 17.33 3.29 -17.87
CA ILE A 5 15.95 2.82 -17.75
C ILE A 5 15.42 2.73 -19.18
N SER A 6 15.25 1.50 -19.66
CA SER A 6 14.68 1.28 -20.99
C SER A 6 13.28 1.90 -21.00
N PHE A 7 12.90 2.53 -22.11
CA PHE A 7 11.57 3.10 -22.28
C PHE A 7 10.46 2.09 -21.92
N ARG A 8 10.69 0.80 -22.21
CA ARG A 8 9.79 -0.30 -21.81
C ARG A 8 9.64 -0.41 -20.30
N SER A 9 10.74 -0.36 -19.54
CA SER A 9 10.71 -0.42 -18.08
C SER A 9 10.04 0.80 -17.47
N ALA A 10 10.27 1.99 -18.02
CA ALA A 10 9.57 3.21 -17.58
C ALA A 10 8.05 3.12 -17.78
N VAL A 11 7.61 2.59 -18.92
CA VAL A 11 6.18 2.35 -19.20
C VAL A 11 5.59 1.32 -18.24
N VAL A 12 6.29 0.21 -17.98
CA VAL A 12 5.82 -0.83 -17.05
C VAL A 12 5.72 -0.30 -15.62
N ILE A 13 6.72 0.48 -15.17
CA ILE A 13 6.70 1.12 -13.84
C ILE A 13 5.51 2.08 -13.75
N GLY A 14 5.34 2.97 -14.73
CA GLY A 14 4.21 3.92 -14.75
C GLY A 14 2.85 3.22 -14.74
N ALA A 15 2.69 2.17 -15.55
CA ALA A 15 1.50 1.34 -15.55
C ALA A 15 1.28 0.63 -14.20
N GLY A 16 2.35 0.14 -13.57
CA GLY A 16 2.33 -0.47 -12.25
C GLY A 16 1.80 0.49 -11.16
N TYR A 17 2.28 1.73 -11.12
CA TYR A 17 1.75 2.75 -10.21
C TYR A 17 0.28 3.05 -10.48
N ALA A 18 -0.11 3.25 -11.75
CA ALA A 18 -1.49 3.54 -12.11
C ALA A 18 -2.44 2.38 -11.74
N LEU A 19 -2.03 1.13 -11.99
CA LEU A 19 -2.78 -0.07 -11.63
C LEU A 19 -2.94 -0.19 -10.12
N LEU A 20 -1.83 -0.11 -9.36
CA LEU A 20 -1.87 -0.21 -7.90
C LEU A 20 -2.77 0.86 -7.27
N LEU A 21 -2.68 2.11 -7.75
CA LEU A 21 -3.51 3.19 -7.27
C LEU A 21 -4.98 3.03 -7.67
N SER A 22 -5.30 2.32 -8.74
CA SER A 22 -6.69 2.08 -9.14
C SER A 22 -7.31 0.92 -8.37
N THR A 23 -6.57 -0.17 -8.14
CA THR A 23 -7.09 -1.43 -7.59
C THR A 23 -7.04 -1.53 -6.06
N SER A 24 -6.18 -0.76 -5.40
CA SER A 24 -6.03 -0.88 -3.93
C SER A 24 -7.29 -0.48 -3.16
N GLY A 25 -8.04 0.50 -3.66
CA GLY A 25 -9.25 0.97 -2.99
C GLY A 25 -10.32 -0.11 -2.94
N THR A 26 -10.51 -0.84 -4.04
CA THR A 26 -11.46 -1.96 -4.11
C THR A 26 -11.02 -3.13 -3.25
N MET A 27 -9.72 -3.43 -3.22
CA MET A 27 -9.19 -4.52 -2.38
C MET A 27 -9.39 -4.22 -0.89
N VAL A 28 -9.01 -3.02 -0.44
CA VAL A 28 -9.17 -2.61 0.96
C VAL A 28 -10.64 -2.55 1.36
N SER A 29 -11.50 -2.01 0.49
CA SER A 29 -12.95 -1.97 0.75
C SER A 29 -13.55 -3.38 0.88
N GLY A 30 -13.12 -4.33 0.05
CA GLY A 30 -13.54 -5.73 0.15
C GLY A 30 -13.07 -6.39 1.45
N ALA A 31 -11.84 -6.14 1.87
CA ALA A 31 -11.30 -6.64 3.14
C ALA A 31 -12.07 -6.07 4.35
N LEU A 32 -12.42 -4.78 4.33
CA LEU A 32 -13.20 -4.13 5.38
C LEU A 32 -14.62 -4.69 5.47
N GLN A 33 -15.29 -4.90 4.32
CA GLN A 33 -16.62 -5.53 4.28
C GLN A 33 -16.59 -6.95 4.83
N TYR A 34 -15.57 -7.74 4.47
CA TYR A 34 -15.40 -9.10 5.00
C TYR A 34 -15.18 -9.11 6.52
N ALA A 35 -14.48 -8.12 7.05
CA ALA A 35 -14.25 -7.97 8.49
C ALA A 35 -15.46 -7.39 9.24
N GLY A 36 -16.54 -7.01 8.55
CA GLY A 36 -17.71 -6.38 9.17
C GLY A 36 -17.39 -5.02 9.80
N ALA A 37 -16.44 -4.28 9.23
CA ALA A 37 -16.09 -2.94 9.73
C ALA A 37 -17.25 -1.97 9.49
N ASP A 38 -17.68 -1.29 10.55
CA ASP A 38 -18.51 -0.09 10.44
C ASP A 38 -17.59 1.10 10.18
N VAL A 39 -17.84 1.84 9.09
CA VAL A 39 -16.94 2.88 8.60
C VAL A 39 -17.78 4.08 8.17
N SER A 40 -17.55 5.22 8.81
CA SER A 40 -18.16 6.48 8.38
C SER A 40 -17.58 6.97 7.05
N GLU A 41 -18.31 7.83 6.34
CA GLU A 41 -17.81 8.42 5.08
C GLU A 41 -16.51 9.21 5.27
N GLU A 42 -16.40 9.96 6.37
CA GLU A 42 -15.21 10.76 6.69
C GLU A 42 -13.98 9.87 6.96
N GLU A 43 -14.17 8.77 7.69
CA GLU A 43 -13.12 7.78 7.91
C GLU A 43 -12.69 7.14 6.61
N ALA A 44 -13.64 6.75 5.76
CA ALA A 44 -13.38 6.13 4.47
C ALA A 44 -12.58 7.06 3.55
N ASP A 45 -12.93 8.35 3.48
CA ASP A 45 -12.24 9.33 2.65
C ASP A 45 -10.82 9.62 3.15
N THR A 46 -10.67 9.78 4.46
CA THR A 46 -9.35 9.93 5.10
C THR A 46 -8.48 8.70 4.85
N GLY A 47 -9.03 7.50 5.01
CA GLY A 47 -8.31 6.25 4.77
C GLY A 47 -7.94 6.04 3.31
N ARG A 48 -8.79 6.43 2.37
CA ARG A 48 -8.47 6.41 0.93
C ARG A 48 -7.30 7.34 0.62
N ALA A 49 -7.33 8.58 1.10
CA ALA A 49 -6.27 9.55 0.86
C ALA A 49 -4.91 9.06 1.41
N VAL A 50 -4.89 8.64 2.67
CA VAL A 50 -3.68 8.09 3.31
C VAL A 50 -3.21 6.82 2.61
N GLY A 51 -4.14 5.94 2.23
CA GLY A 51 -3.85 4.70 1.52
C GLY A 51 -3.16 4.93 0.18
N LYS A 52 -3.56 5.94 -0.60
CA LYS A 52 -2.88 6.26 -1.87
C LYS A 52 -1.42 6.68 -1.66
N VAL A 53 -1.16 7.48 -0.63
CA VAL A 53 0.21 7.92 -0.30
C VAL A 53 1.07 6.72 0.13
N GLU A 54 0.52 5.84 0.96
CA GLU A 54 1.20 4.59 1.34
C GLU A 54 1.55 3.74 0.13
N ASN A 55 0.64 3.58 -0.83
CA ASN A 55 0.87 2.72 -1.97
C ASN A 55 2.04 3.20 -2.82
N VAL A 56 2.15 4.52 -3.01
CA VAL A 56 3.30 5.13 -3.68
C VAL A 56 4.57 4.78 -2.92
N LEU A 57 4.56 4.95 -1.60
CA LEU A 57 5.75 4.70 -0.77
C LEU A 57 6.15 3.21 -0.77
N ILE A 58 5.18 2.31 -0.58
CA ILE A 58 5.40 0.86 -0.58
C ILE A 58 6.00 0.43 -1.91
N LEU A 59 5.35 0.78 -3.02
CA LEU A 59 5.83 0.40 -4.34
C LEU A 59 7.23 0.96 -4.63
N THR A 60 7.50 2.20 -4.25
CA THR A 60 8.81 2.83 -4.41
C THR A 60 9.89 2.07 -3.63
N LEU A 61 9.63 1.80 -2.34
CA LEU A 61 10.60 1.11 -1.48
C LEU A 61 10.81 -0.34 -1.91
N THR A 62 9.75 -1.03 -2.38
CA THR A 62 9.85 -2.38 -2.94
C THR A 62 10.72 -2.41 -4.19
N LEU A 63 10.49 -1.52 -5.16
CA LEU A 63 11.29 -1.44 -6.40
C LEU A 63 12.75 -1.00 -6.14
N LEU A 64 13.02 -0.33 -5.02
CA LEU A 64 14.37 0.00 -4.57
C LEU A 64 15.02 -1.12 -3.72
N GLY A 65 14.33 -2.23 -3.47
CA GLY A 65 14.78 -3.30 -2.58
C GLY A 65 14.93 -2.89 -1.11
N ALA A 66 14.37 -1.74 -0.71
CA ALA A 66 14.54 -1.11 0.59
C ALA A 66 13.55 -1.66 1.64
N TYR A 67 13.49 -2.98 1.82
CA TYR A 67 12.53 -3.65 2.71
C TYR A 67 12.68 -3.26 4.19
N THR A 68 13.90 -2.94 4.64
CA THR A 68 14.12 -2.42 6.01
C THR A 68 13.46 -1.05 6.20
N ALA A 69 13.60 -0.14 5.23
CA ALA A 69 12.96 1.18 5.28
C ALA A 69 11.43 1.05 5.24
N LEU A 70 10.92 0.12 4.43
CA LEU A 70 9.50 -0.20 4.37
C LEU A 70 8.98 -0.66 5.74
N GLY A 71 9.69 -1.58 6.41
CA GLY A 71 9.35 -2.05 7.75
C GLY A 71 9.37 -0.93 8.80
N LEU A 72 10.33 -0.01 8.73
CA LEU A 72 10.39 1.16 9.61
C LEU A 72 9.19 2.09 9.42
N VAL A 73 8.82 2.41 8.18
CA VAL A 73 7.67 3.27 7.90
C VAL A 73 6.37 2.61 8.36
N PHE A 74 6.20 1.32 8.06
CA PHE A 74 5.03 0.56 8.50
C PHE A 74 4.90 0.54 10.04
N THR A 75 6.02 0.36 10.73
CA THR A 75 6.06 0.40 12.20
C THR A 75 5.72 1.79 12.73
N ALA A 76 6.32 2.85 12.18
CA ALA A 76 6.05 4.22 12.58
C ALA A 76 4.56 4.58 12.42
N LYS A 77 3.95 4.21 11.29
CA LYS A 77 2.52 4.40 11.07
C LYS A 77 1.67 3.64 12.08
N SER A 78 2.03 2.40 12.39
CA SER A 78 1.29 1.56 13.33
C SER A 78 1.32 2.12 14.76
N ILE A 79 2.43 2.74 15.15
CA ILE A 79 2.55 3.44 16.45
C ILE A 79 1.64 4.67 16.49
N VAL A 80 1.62 5.49 15.42
CA VAL A 80 0.76 6.68 15.37
C VAL A 80 -0.72 6.31 15.42
N ARG A 81 -1.13 5.27 14.68
CA ARG A 81 -2.52 4.78 14.64
C ARG A 81 -2.92 3.91 15.84
N TRP A 82 -2.01 3.65 16.79
CA TRP A 82 -2.31 2.86 17.98
C TRP A 82 -3.44 3.47 18.83
N GLN A 83 -3.49 4.82 18.89
CA GLN A 83 -4.53 5.55 19.61
C GLN A 83 -5.91 5.38 18.96
N ASP A 84 -5.97 5.36 17.63
CA ASP A 84 -7.19 5.16 16.83
C ASP A 84 -7.71 3.71 16.95
N ILE A 85 -6.79 2.75 17.03
CA ILE A 85 -7.11 1.35 17.32
C ILE A 85 -7.67 1.21 18.75
N SER A 86 -7.12 1.93 19.72
CA SER A 86 -7.56 1.83 21.12
C SER A 86 -8.91 2.52 21.40
N SER A 87 -9.38 3.38 20.50
CA SER A 87 -10.59 4.22 20.68
C SER A 87 -11.87 3.65 20.08
N GLY A 88 -11.85 2.43 19.52
CA GLY A 88 -13.04 1.68 19.11
C GLY A 88 -13.12 1.33 17.62
N ASN A 89 -12.31 1.98 16.78
CA ASN A 89 -12.26 1.75 15.34
C ASN A 89 -11.21 0.71 14.92
N THR A 90 -10.93 -0.26 15.80
CA THR A 90 -9.92 -1.31 15.61
C THR A 90 -10.06 -2.02 14.27
N THR A 91 -11.26 -2.48 13.93
CA THR A 91 -11.50 -3.26 12.72
C THR A 91 -11.18 -2.46 11.47
N TYR A 92 -11.57 -1.19 11.43
CA TYR A 92 -11.28 -0.30 10.31
C TYR A 92 -9.78 -0.04 10.17
N TYR A 93 -9.14 0.46 11.23
CA TYR A 93 -7.74 0.89 11.18
C TYR A 93 -6.78 -0.28 11.01
N LEU A 94 -7.03 -1.42 11.69
CA LEU A 94 -6.17 -2.60 11.63
C LEU A 94 -6.34 -3.34 10.30
N THR A 95 -7.57 -3.73 9.95
CA THR A 95 -7.83 -4.48 8.70
C THR A 95 -7.47 -3.63 7.49
N GLY A 96 -7.84 -2.35 7.48
CA GLY A 96 -7.53 -1.44 6.37
C GLY A 96 -6.02 -1.30 6.14
N SER A 97 -5.24 -1.11 7.21
CA SER A 97 -3.78 -0.94 7.09
C SER A 97 -3.09 -2.24 6.67
N ILE A 98 -3.43 -3.37 7.30
CA ILE A 98 -2.82 -4.66 6.98
C ILE A 98 -3.18 -5.12 5.57
N ALA A 99 -4.45 -4.96 5.16
CA ALA A 99 -4.89 -5.29 3.81
C ALA A 99 -4.15 -4.45 2.76
N ASN A 100 -4.07 -3.13 2.98
CA ASN A 100 -3.40 -2.23 2.03
C ASN A 100 -1.91 -2.54 1.88
N VAL A 101 -1.22 -2.76 3.00
CA VAL A 101 0.22 -3.07 3.01
C VAL A 101 0.48 -4.40 2.35
N THR A 102 -0.30 -5.44 2.69
CA THR A 102 -0.16 -6.77 2.11
C THR A 102 -0.38 -6.74 0.61
N TYR A 103 -1.46 -6.10 0.16
CA TYR A 103 -1.78 -6.00 -1.27
C TYR A 103 -0.69 -5.24 -2.04
N SER A 104 -0.29 -4.08 -1.55
CA SER A 104 0.70 -3.23 -2.23
C SER A 104 2.09 -3.87 -2.27
N LEU A 105 2.48 -4.59 -1.20
CA LEU A 105 3.74 -5.31 -1.15
C LEU A 105 3.74 -6.48 -2.14
N VAL A 106 2.70 -7.31 -2.15
CA VAL A 106 2.59 -8.44 -3.09
C VAL A 106 2.57 -7.92 -4.53
N PHE A 107 1.80 -6.86 -4.81
CA PHE A 107 1.79 -6.22 -6.12
C PHE A 107 3.18 -5.72 -6.54
N GLY A 108 3.88 -5.02 -5.63
CA GLY A 108 5.20 -4.49 -5.90
C GLY A 108 6.23 -5.58 -6.17
N VAL A 109 6.22 -6.66 -5.40
CA VAL A 109 7.08 -7.84 -5.62
C VAL A 109 6.78 -8.49 -6.98
N CYS A 110 5.51 -8.67 -7.34
CA CYS A 110 5.14 -9.20 -8.65
C CYS A 110 5.60 -8.30 -9.80
N LEU A 111 5.49 -6.97 -9.64
CA LEU A 111 5.95 -5.99 -10.63
C LEU A 111 7.47 -6.03 -10.78
N ASP A 112 8.20 -6.15 -9.67
CA ASP A 112 9.65 -6.23 -9.65
C ASP A 112 10.17 -7.51 -10.35
N TYR A 113 9.52 -8.64 -10.09
CA TYR A 113 9.75 -9.89 -10.83
C TYR A 113 9.46 -9.75 -12.33
N LEU A 114 8.38 -9.06 -12.71
CA LEU A 114 8.05 -8.82 -14.13
C LEU A 114 9.10 -7.95 -14.83
N LEU A 115 9.72 -7.02 -14.10
CA LEU A 115 10.80 -6.17 -14.60
C LEU A 115 12.15 -6.91 -14.70
N GLY A 116 12.27 -8.11 -14.12
CA GLY A 116 13.49 -8.93 -14.12
C GLY A 116 14.60 -8.37 -13.24
N ALA A 117 14.25 -7.59 -12.21
CA ALA A 117 15.20 -6.98 -11.29
C ALA A 117 15.60 -7.90 -10.12
N VAL A 118 14.81 -8.96 -9.88
CA VAL A 118 15.02 -10.02 -8.87
C VAL A 118 14.96 -11.39 -9.53
#